data_AF-A0A941YIH2-F1
#
_entry.id   AF-A0A941YIH2-F1
#
_cell.length_a   1.000
_cell.length_b   1.000
_cell.length_c   1.000
_cell.angle_alpha   90.00
_cell.angle_beta   90.00
_cell.angle_gamma   90.00
#
_symmetry.space_group_name_H-M   'P 1'
#
loop_
_entity.id
_entity.type
_entity.pdbx_description
1 polymer ?
#
loop_
_entity_poly.entity_id
_entity_poly.type
_entity_poly.pdbx_seq_one_letter_code
_entity_poly.pdbx_strand_id
1 'polypeptide(L)'
;MPLRRVTPTTFLVIKRRMAAENFVVCPLCGALNVIENEECFVCSWQGAFDDDPIVVETQLDEIVRKCPGLARNRAVECKHNVFQRVFHRIKSLFRRPFDIEA
;
A
#
# COMPACT_ATOMS: atom_id res chain seq x y z
N MET A 1 4.98 25.07 23.61
CA MET A 1 4.45 23.72 23.28
C MET A 1 5.62 22.74 23.27
N PRO A 2 5.65 21.70 24.12
CA PRO A 2 6.76 20.75 24.11
C PRO A 2 6.55 19.77 22.95
N LEU A 3 7.52 19.71 22.04
CA LEU A 3 7.58 18.67 21.01
C LEU A 3 7.78 17.33 21.71
N ARG A 4 6.74 16.48 21.75
CA ARG A 4 6.86 15.09 22.20
C ARG A 4 7.91 14.42 21.33
N ARG A 5 9.06 14.09 21.92
CA ARG A 5 10.10 13.26 21.28
C ARG A 5 9.50 11.88 21.05
N VAL A 6 9.05 11.63 19.83
CA VAL A 6 8.69 10.28 19.39
C VAL A 6 10.00 9.50 19.31
N THR A 7 10.11 8.40 20.06
CA THR A 7 11.31 7.56 20.00
C THR A 7 11.44 6.96 18.59
N PRO A 8 12.68 6.72 18.10
CA PRO A 8 12.91 6.22 16.73
C PRO A 8 12.11 4.96 16.41
N THR A 9 11.91 4.10 17.41
CA THR A 9 11.16 2.86 17.31
C THR A 9 9.67 3.08 17.08
N THR A 10 9.05 4.03 17.79
CA THR A 10 7.62 4.32 17.64
C THR A 10 7.33 5.00 16.29
N PHE A 11 8.25 5.82 15.79
CA PHE A 11 8.12 6.45 14.48
C PHE A 11 8.14 5.43 13.33
N LEU A 12 9.04 4.44 13.39
CA LEU A 12 9.09 3.36 12.41
C LEU A 12 7.81 2.52 12.41
N VAL A 13 7.27 2.22 13.59
CA VAL A 13 6.01 1.45 13.73
C VAL A 13 4.80 2.21 13.18
N ILE A 14 4.73 3.54 13.37
CA ILE A 14 3.65 4.37 12.80
C ILE A 14 3.77 4.42 11.28
N LYS A 15 4.99 4.61 10.74
CA LYS A 15 5.25 4.59 9.30
C LYS A 15 4.83 3.26 8.66
N ARG A 16 5.11 2.15 9.34
CA ARG A 16 4.75 0.79 8.93
C ARG A 16 3.24 0.60 8.77
N ARG A 17 2.49 1.00 9.79
CA ARG A 17 1.01 0.97 9.72
C ARG A 17 0.46 1.84 8.59
N MET A 18 0.99 3.06 8.43
CA MET A 18 0.56 3.94 7.34
C MET A 18 0.89 3.36 5.96
N ALA A 19 2.02 2.65 5.81
CA ALA A 19 2.36 2.01 4.55
C ALA A 19 1.35 0.90 4.20
N ALA A 20 1.07 -0.01 5.14
CA ALA A 20 0.11 -1.09 4.94
C ALA A 20 -1.34 -0.61 4.73
N GLU A 21 -1.69 0.57 5.26
CA GLU A 21 -3.04 1.13 5.08
C GLU A 21 -3.26 1.82 3.73
N ASN A 22 -2.18 2.25 3.04
CA ASN A 22 -2.30 3.06 1.83
C ASN A 22 -1.71 2.40 0.58
N PHE A 23 -0.99 1.28 0.71
CA PHE A 23 -0.32 0.62 -0.41
C PHE A 23 -0.63 -0.86 -0.49
N VAL A 24 -0.55 -1.39 -1.71
CA VAL A 24 -0.67 -2.80 -2.05
C VAL A 24 0.41 -3.19 -3.07
N VAL A 25 0.79 -4.45 -3.13
CA VAL A 25 1.86 -4.94 -4.02
C VAL A 25 1.27 -5.76 -5.17
N CYS A 26 1.73 -5.49 -6.38
CA CYS A 26 1.34 -6.28 -7.54
C CYS A 26 1.96 -7.68 -7.46
N PRO A 27 1.17 -8.77 -7.52
CA PRO A 27 1.71 -10.12 -7.42
C PRO A 27 2.51 -10.55 -8.67
N LEU A 28 2.33 -9.88 -9.81
CA LEU A 28 3.06 -10.20 -11.03
C LEU A 28 4.43 -9.54 -11.10
N CYS A 29 4.51 -8.24 -10.88
CA CYS A 29 5.75 -7.48 -11.07
C CYS A 29 6.37 -6.94 -9.77
N GLY A 30 5.72 -7.13 -8.63
CA GLY A 30 6.20 -6.64 -7.32
C GLY A 30 6.08 -5.12 -7.12
N ALA A 31 5.42 -4.40 -8.03
CA ALA A 31 5.28 -2.95 -7.91
C ALA A 31 4.39 -2.56 -6.72
N LEU A 32 4.81 -1.55 -5.96
CA LEU A 32 4.04 -0.94 -4.88
C LEU A 32 3.06 0.09 -5.45
N ASN A 33 1.76 -0.21 -5.39
CA ASN A 33 0.66 0.62 -5.88
C ASN A 33 -0.07 1.26 -4.69
N VAL A 34 -0.79 2.37 -4.90
CA VAL A 34 -1.72 2.84 -3.86
C VAL A 34 -2.95 1.94 -3.83
N ILE A 35 -3.60 1.82 -2.67
CA ILE A 35 -4.71 0.89 -2.48
C ILE A 35 -5.93 1.20 -3.37
N GLU A 36 -6.05 2.45 -3.85
CA GLU A 36 -7.09 2.87 -4.79
C GLU A 36 -6.83 2.42 -6.24
N ASN A 37 -5.65 1.91 -6.57
CA ASN A 37 -5.36 1.39 -7.91
C ASN A 37 -6.14 0.10 -8.17
N GLU A 38 -7.04 0.12 -9.16
CA GLU A 38 -7.66 -1.10 -9.69
C GLU A 38 -6.74 -1.84 -10.69
N GLU A 39 -5.72 -1.16 -11.19
CA GLU A 39 -4.75 -1.65 -12.17
C GLU A 39 -3.32 -1.29 -11.76
N CYS A 40 -2.40 -2.21 -11.98
CA CYS A 40 -0.99 -1.98 -11.70
C CYS A 40 -0.41 -0.94 -12.67
N PHE A 41 0.09 0.18 -12.14
CA PHE A 41 0.64 1.26 -12.99
C PHE A 41 1.92 0.87 -13.78
N VAL A 42 2.54 -0.27 -13.45
CA VAL A 42 3.76 -0.77 -14.11
C VAL A 42 3.45 -1.78 -15.21
N CYS A 43 2.61 -2.78 -14.91
CA CYS A 43 2.41 -3.93 -15.80
C CYS A 43 0.97 -4.10 -16.27
N SER A 44 0.07 -3.18 -15.91
CA SER A 44 -1.35 -3.23 -16.24
C SER A 44 -2.11 -4.46 -15.72
N TRP A 45 -1.56 -5.18 -14.74
CA TRP A 45 -2.28 -6.24 -14.04
C TRP A 45 -3.55 -5.70 -13.38
N GLN A 46 -4.65 -6.39 -13.60
CA GLN A 46 -5.94 -6.13 -12.96
C GLN A 46 -6.33 -7.38 -12.16
N GLY A 47 -6.62 -7.21 -10.87
CA GLY A 47 -6.96 -8.32 -10.00
C GLY A 47 -6.71 -8.03 -8.54
N ALA A 48 -6.63 -9.09 -7.74
CA ALA A 48 -6.21 -8.96 -6.35
C ALA A 48 -4.74 -8.55 -6.28
N PHE A 49 -4.47 -7.57 -5.43
CA PHE A 49 -3.12 -7.19 -5.03
C PHE A 49 -2.79 -7.85 -3.69
N ASP A 50 -1.50 -7.95 -3.39
CA ASP A 50 -1.01 -8.40 -2.09
C ASP A 50 -1.06 -7.23 -1.10
N ASP A 51 -1.86 -7.39 -0.05
CA ASP A 51 -2.04 -6.42 1.03
C ASP A 51 -1.41 -6.89 2.35
N ASP A 52 -0.59 -7.96 2.33
CA ASP A 52 0.16 -8.39 3.51
C ASP A 52 1.08 -7.25 3.96
N PRO A 53 0.91 -6.73 5.19
CA PRO A 53 1.73 -5.64 5.72
C PRO A 53 3.23 -5.92 5.60
N ILE A 54 3.66 -7.18 5.77
CA ILE A 54 5.08 -7.56 5.69
C ILE A 54 5.60 -7.39 4.26
N VAL A 55 4.81 -7.78 3.26
CA VAL A 55 5.18 -7.69 1.84
C VAL A 55 5.21 -6.22 1.39
N VAL A 56 4.17 -5.47 1.75
CA VAL A 56 4.05 -4.03 1.47
C VAL A 56 5.21 -3.24 2.09
N GLU A 57 5.54 -3.51 3.35
CA GLU A 57 6.67 -2.88 4.04
C GLU A 57 8.01 -3.21 3.37
N THR A 58 8.23 -4.48 3.05
CA THR A 58 9.45 -4.94 2.40
C THR A 58 9.68 -4.21 1.08
N GLN A 59 8.63 -4.05 0.27
CA GLN A 59 8.74 -3.35 -1.00
C GLN A 59 8.92 -1.84 -0.85
N LEU A 60 8.26 -1.21 0.12
CA LEU A 60 8.48 0.20 0.41
C LEU A 60 9.93 0.46 0.85
N ASP A 61 10.48 -0.38 1.71
CA ASP A 61 11.87 -0.26 2.14
C ASP A 61 12.86 -0.51 1.00
N GLU A 62 12.54 -1.43 0.07
CA GLU A 62 13.32 -1.62 -1.15
C GLU A 62 13.35 -0.37 -2.03
N ILE A 63 12.21 0.29 -2.24
CA ILE A 63 12.10 1.54 -3.01
C ILE A 63 12.92 2.65 -2.34
N VAL A 64 12.79 2.83 -1.03
CA VAL A 64 13.54 3.85 -0.28
C VAL A 64 15.05 3.59 -0.35
N ARG A 65 15.47 2.32 -0.30
CA ARG A 65 16.88 1.93 -0.43
C ARG A 65 17.44 2.23 -1.82
N LYS A 66 16.67 1.95 -2.88
CA LYS A 66 17.06 2.25 -4.27
C LYS A 66 17.08 3.74 -4.56
N CYS A 67 16.18 4.50 -3.92
CA CYS A 67 15.98 5.91 -4.18
C CYS A 67 16.10 6.74 -2.89
N PRO A 68 17.32 7.03 -2.39
CA PRO A 68 17.53 7.73 -1.13
C PRO A 68 16.96 9.17 -1.12
N GLY A 69 16.65 9.75 -2.29
CA GLY A 69 15.92 11.01 -2.43
C GLY A 69 14.51 10.99 -1.81
N LEU A 70 13.80 9.86 -1.87
CA LEU A 70 12.44 9.70 -1.31
C LEU A 70 12.43 9.79 0.22
N ALA A 71 13.53 9.40 0.89
CA ALA A 71 13.64 9.55 2.34
C ALA A 71 13.65 11.02 2.80
N ARG A 72 14.06 11.95 1.91
CA ARG A 72 14.27 13.37 2.24
C ARG A 72 12.99 14.22 2.16
N ASN A 73 11.94 13.78 1.45
CA ASN A 73 10.72 14.56 1.19
C ASN A 73 9.47 13.98 1.90
N ARG A 74 9.55 13.68 3.20
CA ARG A 74 8.52 12.92 3.96
C ARG A 74 7.32 13.74 4.51
N ALA A 75 6.99 14.90 3.95
CA ALA A 75 5.86 15.71 4.42
C ALA A 75 4.77 15.79 3.34
N VAL A 76 3.93 14.76 3.22
CA VAL A 76 2.66 14.86 2.49
C VAL A 76 1.57 14.22 3.35
N GLU A 77 0.64 15.03 3.82
CA GLU A 77 -0.55 14.59 4.55
C GLU A 77 -1.61 14.11 3.55
N CYS A 78 -1.84 12.79 3.48
CA CYS A 78 -2.94 12.23 2.70
C CYS A 78 -4.23 12.22 3.55
N LYS A 79 -5.25 12.98 3.15
CA LYS A 79 -6.57 13.00 3.79
C LYS A 79 -7.38 11.77 3.34
N HIS A 80 -7.50 10.76 4.21
CA HIS A 80 -8.16 9.50 3.91
C HIS A 80 -9.69 9.59 4.12
N ASN A 81 -10.49 9.21 3.11
CA ASN A 81 -11.96 9.12 3.23
C ASN A 81 -12.39 7.71 3.66
N VAL A 82 -12.88 7.58 4.89
CA VAL A 82 -13.22 6.30 5.56
C VAL A 82 -14.35 5.53 4.85
N PHE A 83 -15.26 6.22 4.15
CA PHE A 83 -16.44 5.63 3.52
C PHE A 83 -16.15 4.71 2.33
N GLN A 84 -15.01 4.87 1.64
CA GLN A 84 -14.66 4.02 0.50
C GLN A 84 -14.32 2.58 0.90
N ARG A 85 -13.84 2.35 2.13
CA ARG A 85 -13.43 1.02 2.63
C ARG A 85 -14.60 0.04 2.78
N VAL A 86 -15.78 0.52 3.14
CA VAL A 86 -16.95 -0.36 3.39
C VAL A 86 -17.55 -0.86 2.07
N PHE A 87 -17.54 -0.01 1.04
CA PHE A 87 -18.15 -0.35 -0.25
C PHE A 87 -17.33 -1.37 -1.05
N HIS A 88 -16.00 -1.34 -0.95
CA HIS A 88 -15.12 -2.28 -1.67
C HIS A 88 -15.20 -3.72 -1.14
N ARG A 89 -15.35 -3.91 0.17
CA ARG A 89 -15.52 -5.25 0.76
C ARG A 89 -16.78 -5.95 0.26
N ILE A 90 -17.88 -5.21 0.12
CA ILE A 90 -19.16 -5.78 -0.32
C ILE A 90 -19.11 -6.23 -1.80
N LYS A 91 -18.36 -5.52 -2.65
CA LYS A 91 -18.18 -5.92 -4.07
C LYS A 91 -17.31 -7.16 -4.25
N SER A 92 -16.33 -7.39 -3.36
CA SER A 92 -15.42 -8.55 -3.45
C SER A 92 -16.13 -9.90 -3.21
N LEU A 93 -17.23 -9.91 -2.46
CA LEU A 93 -18.04 -11.11 -2.21
C LEU A 93 -18.92 -11.53 -3.40
N PHE A 94 -19.02 -10.70 -4.45
CA PHE A 94 -19.91 -10.95 -5.60
C PHE A 94 -19.20 -11.41 -6.88
N ARG A 95 -17.86 -11.52 -6.93
CA ARG A 95 -17.15 -12.01 -8.12
C ARG A 95 -16.90 -13.52 -8.02
N ARG A 96 -17.81 -14.28 -8.65
CA ARG A 96 -17.68 -15.71 -8.96
C ARG A 96 -16.43 -16.00 -9.83
N PRO A 97 -15.87 -17.21 -9.77
CA PRO A 97 -14.65 -17.56 -10.51
C PRO A 97 -14.94 -17.62 -12.01
N PHE A 98 -14.05 -17.04 -12.82
CA PHE A 98 -14.02 -17.27 -14.27
C PHE A 98 -13.12 -18.47 -14.53
N ASP A 99 -13.71 -19.55 -15.04
CA ASP A 99 -12.99 -20.72 -15.56
C ASP A 99 -12.21 -20.31 -16.82
N ILE A 100 -10.94 -20.70 -16.88
CA ILE A 100 -10.10 -20.62 -18.07
C ILE A 100 -10.14 -22.01 -18.71
N GLU A 101 -10.93 -22.19 -19.78
CA GLU A 101 -10.76 -23.32 -20.69
C GLU A 101 -9.63 -23.01 -21.67
N ALA A 102 -8.69 -23.95 -21.79
CA ALA A 102 -7.64 -24.00 -22.79
C ALA A 102 -7.80 -25.25 -23.66
#